data_AF-A0A3N2D4M2-F1
#
_entry.id   AF-A0A3N2D4M2-F1
#
_cell.length_a   1.000
_cell.length_b   1.000
_cell.length_c   1.000
_cell.angle_alpha   90.00
_cell.angle_beta   90.00
_cell.angle_gamma   90.00
#
_symmetry.space_group_name_H-M   'P 1'
#
loop_
_entity.id
_entity.type
_entity.pdbx_description
1 polymer ?
#
loop_
_entity_poly.entity_id
_entity_poly.type
_entity_poly.pdbx_seq_one_letter_code
_entity_poly.pdbx_strand_id
1 'polypeptide(L)'
;MHKNKQAAFAMVEVLVAMLVIVVGLLGMMAFQMQGLRNNLRTQSHSQAIILAYDMAERMRSNRGGWEDGDYDAITDKGSEVSCSDCSYQQTADNDAYRWISEIEGVLPGHGSEVAVGTVMKENGGGNKQQWWNISITWYEKAELIGGDPVEKNYLLTVTR
;
A
#
# COMPACT_ATOMS: atom_id res chain seq x y z
N MET A 1 -0.22 -67.52 -25.15
CA MET A 1 0.62 -66.31 -25.25
C MET A 1 -0.27 -65.07 -25.30
N HIS A 2 -0.34 -64.27 -24.23
CA HIS A 2 -1.21 -63.08 -24.10
C HIS A 2 -0.39 -61.81 -23.74
N LYS A 3 0.84 -61.69 -24.26
CA LYS A 3 1.79 -60.63 -23.86
C LYS A 3 1.52 -59.22 -24.42
N ASN A 4 0.63 -59.06 -25.41
CA ASN A 4 0.47 -57.78 -26.11
C ASN A 4 -0.64 -56.85 -25.55
N LYS A 5 -1.62 -57.39 -24.80
CA LYS A 5 -2.71 -56.56 -24.22
C LYS A 5 -2.24 -55.70 -23.03
N GLN A 6 -1.26 -56.18 -22.27
CA GLN A 6 -0.74 -55.45 -21.10
C GLN A 6 0.05 -54.20 -21.51
N ALA A 7 0.82 -54.25 -22.59
CA ALA A 7 1.60 -53.10 -23.06
C ALA A 7 0.71 -51.96 -23.57
N ALA A 8 -0.38 -52.28 -24.29
CA ALA A 8 -1.34 -51.29 -24.77
C ALA A 8 -2.09 -50.58 -23.62
N PHE A 9 -2.43 -51.33 -22.55
CA PHE A 9 -3.09 -50.78 -21.38
C PHE A 9 -2.14 -49.87 -20.55
N ALA A 10 -0.89 -50.30 -20.38
CA ALA A 10 0.13 -49.54 -19.66
C ALA A 10 0.45 -48.18 -20.32
N MET A 11 0.42 -48.08 -21.65
CA MET A 11 0.66 -46.80 -22.35
C MET A 11 -0.46 -45.79 -22.09
N VAL A 12 -1.71 -46.22 -22.08
CA VAL A 12 -2.85 -45.34 -21.77
C VAL A 12 -2.82 -44.92 -20.30
N GLU A 13 -2.42 -45.81 -19.39
CA GLU A 13 -2.28 -45.51 -17.96
C GLU A 13 -1.23 -44.42 -17.70
N VAL A 14 -0.07 -44.50 -18.34
CA VAL A 14 0.96 -43.45 -18.24
C VAL A 14 0.49 -42.13 -18.84
N LEU A 15 -0.22 -42.15 -19.97
CA LEU A 15 -0.78 -40.93 -20.58
C LEU A 15 -1.80 -40.24 -19.67
N VAL A 16 -2.69 -41.02 -19.05
CA VAL A 16 -3.67 -40.49 -18.09
C VAL A 16 -2.97 -39.98 -16.83
N ALA A 17 -1.97 -40.69 -16.31
CA ALA A 17 -1.19 -40.24 -15.16
C ALA A 17 -0.48 -38.90 -15.45
N MET A 18 0.15 -38.76 -16.62
CA MET A 18 0.77 -37.51 -17.05
C MET A 18 -0.26 -36.38 -17.18
N LEU A 19 -1.44 -36.66 -17.76
CA LEU A 19 -2.53 -35.68 -17.87
C LEU A 19 -2.96 -35.17 -16.49
N VAL A 20 -3.17 -36.06 -15.52
CA VAL A 20 -3.55 -35.67 -14.15
C VAL A 20 -2.45 -34.83 -13.50
N ILE A 21 -1.18 -35.18 -13.68
CA ILE A 21 -0.05 -34.41 -13.15
C ILE A 21 -0.02 -33.00 -13.74
N VAL A 22 -0.15 -32.87 -15.07
CA VAL A 22 -0.12 -31.56 -15.74
C VAL A 22 -1.27 -30.68 -15.25
N VAL A 23 -2.49 -31.21 -15.16
CA VAL A 23 -3.65 -30.47 -14.63
C VAL A 23 -3.44 -30.08 -13.17
N GLY A 24 -2.89 -30.98 -12.35
CA GLY A 24 -2.57 -30.69 -10.94
C GLY A 24 -1.53 -29.58 -10.77
N LEU A 25 -0.47 -29.58 -11.60
CA LEU A 25 0.56 -28.54 -11.57
C LEU A 25 0.03 -27.17 -11.99
N LEU A 26 -0.81 -27.11 -13.03
CA LEU A 26 -1.45 -25.87 -13.46
C LEU A 26 -2.36 -25.30 -12.36
N GLY A 27 -3.13 -26.18 -11.69
CA GLY A 27 -3.97 -25.79 -10.55
C GLY A 27 -3.15 -25.22 -9.38
N MET A 28 -2.04 -25.88 -9.03
CA MET A 28 -1.14 -25.41 -7.97
C MET A 28 -0.50 -24.06 -8.31
N MET A 29 -0.04 -23.86 -9.56
CA MET A 29 0.52 -22.58 -9.98
C MET A 29 -0.50 -21.45 -9.88
N ALA A 30 -1.75 -21.69 -10.30
CA ALA A 30 -2.82 -20.71 -10.16
C ALA A 30 -3.04 -20.32 -8.69
N PHE A 31 -3.05 -21.30 -7.78
CA PHE A 31 -3.15 -21.06 -6.34
C PHE A 31 -1.95 -20.26 -5.79
N GLN A 32 -0.73 -20.65 -6.16
CA GLN A 32 0.50 -19.96 -5.73
C GLN A 32 0.50 -18.50 -6.18
N MET A 33 0.10 -18.22 -7.42
CA MET A 33 -0.02 -16.85 -7.94
C MET A 33 -1.06 -16.03 -7.16
N GLN A 34 -2.21 -16.63 -6.84
CA GLN A 34 -3.24 -15.96 -6.04
C GLN A 34 -2.73 -15.62 -4.63
N GLY A 35 -1.99 -16.54 -4.01
CA GLY A 35 -1.34 -16.31 -2.71
C GLY A 35 -0.35 -15.15 -2.75
N LEU A 36 0.51 -15.10 -3.78
CA LEU A 36 1.46 -14.00 -3.95
C LEU A 36 0.75 -12.65 -4.13
N ARG A 37 -0.30 -12.60 -4.97
CA ARG A 37 -1.10 -11.39 -5.18
C ARG A 37 -1.72 -10.90 -3.88
N ASN A 38 -2.29 -11.81 -3.10
CA ASN A 38 -2.87 -11.46 -1.80
C ASN A 38 -1.80 -10.93 -0.83
N ASN A 39 -0.63 -11.57 -0.79
CA ASN A 39 0.48 -11.12 0.06
C ASN A 39 0.94 -9.70 -0.29
N LEU A 40 1.09 -9.39 -1.57
CA LEU A 40 1.45 -8.03 -2.02
C LEU A 40 0.39 -6.99 -1.62
N ARG A 41 -0.91 -7.30 -1.77
CA ARG A 41 -2.01 -6.41 -1.33
C ARG A 41 -1.96 -6.15 0.18
N THR A 42 -1.81 -7.22 0.97
CA THR A 42 -1.68 -7.09 2.43
C THR A 42 -0.45 -6.27 2.81
N GLN A 43 0.68 -6.47 2.13
CA GLN A 43 1.90 -5.73 2.39
C GLN A 43 1.73 -4.22 2.17
N SER A 44 1.18 -3.79 1.03
CA SER A 44 0.93 -2.37 0.75
C SER A 44 -0.01 -1.76 1.78
N HIS A 45 -1.09 -2.45 2.14
CA HIS A 45 -2.03 -1.99 3.16
C HIS A 45 -1.37 -1.84 4.54
N SER A 46 -0.55 -2.82 4.95
CA SER A 46 0.21 -2.73 6.20
C SER A 46 1.21 -1.57 6.19
N GLN A 47 1.89 -1.32 5.07
CA GLN A 47 2.80 -0.19 4.92
C GLN A 47 2.07 1.15 5.02
N ALA A 48 0.89 1.28 4.38
CA ALA A 48 0.08 2.48 4.49
C ALA A 48 -0.35 2.76 5.95
N ILE A 49 -0.77 1.73 6.69
CA ILE A 49 -1.09 1.87 8.12
C ILE A 49 0.13 2.38 8.91
N ILE A 50 1.29 1.73 8.73
CA ILE A 50 2.52 2.10 9.45
C ILE A 50 2.89 3.56 9.15
N LEU A 51 2.84 3.97 7.88
CA LEU A 51 3.16 5.34 7.45
C LEU A 51 2.15 6.37 7.98
N ALA A 52 0.87 6.03 8.09
CA ALA A 52 -0.12 6.94 8.66
C ALA A 52 0.13 7.17 10.17
N TYR A 53 0.45 6.11 10.91
CA TYR A 53 0.84 6.24 12.32
C TYR A 53 2.20 6.93 12.50
N ASP A 54 3.14 6.76 11.56
CA ASP A 54 4.42 7.48 11.56
C ASP A 54 4.20 9.00 11.48
N MET A 55 3.33 9.47 10.56
CA MET A 55 2.98 10.90 10.49
C MET A 55 2.29 11.39 11.77
N ALA A 56 1.38 10.60 12.34
CA ALA A 56 0.74 10.95 13.61
C ALA A 56 1.77 11.16 14.74
N GLU A 57 2.80 10.31 14.83
CA GLU A 57 3.84 10.46 15.84
C GLU A 57 4.79 11.63 15.54
N ARG A 58 5.08 11.93 14.26
CA ARG A 58 5.83 13.14 13.87
C ARG A 58 5.12 14.42 14.31
N MET A 59 3.82 14.53 14.04
CA MET A 59 2.98 15.63 14.54
C MET A 59 3.05 15.74 16.06
N ARG A 60 2.98 14.61 16.78
CA ARG A 60 3.01 14.57 18.24
C ARG A 60 4.39 14.93 18.82
N SER A 61 5.45 14.59 18.12
CA SER A 61 6.83 14.97 18.45
C SER A 61 7.07 16.47 18.25
N ASN A 62 6.58 17.03 17.13
CA ASN A 62 6.61 18.47 16.86
C ASN A 62 5.35 19.17 17.39
N ARG A 63 5.15 19.09 18.70
CA ARG A 63 3.95 19.65 19.34
C ARG A 63 3.79 21.16 19.07
N GLY A 64 4.88 21.93 19.02
CA GLY A 64 4.83 23.35 18.71
C GLY A 64 4.19 23.62 17.34
N GLY A 65 4.66 22.92 16.30
CA GLY A 65 4.12 23.09 14.94
C GLY A 65 2.70 22.57 14.81
N TRP A 66 2.34 21.51 15.53
CA TRP A 66 0.95 21.04 15.57
C TRP A 66 0.03 22.07 16.23
N GLU A 67 0.48 22.77 17.28
CA GLU A 67 -0.31 23.82 17.94
C GLU A 67 -0.42 25.09 17.09
N ASP A 68 0.63 25.42 16.34
CA ASP A 68 0.70 26.59 15.45
C ASP A 68 -0.02 26.37 14.11
N GLY A 69 -0.42 25.13 13.80
CA GLY A 69 -1.19 24.77 12.61
C GLY A 69 -0.35 24.39 11.39
N ASP A 70 0.94 24.13 11.57
CA ASP A 70 1.87 23.79 10.48
C ASP A 70 1.54 22.46 9.78
N TYR A 71 0.76 21.59 10.43
CA TYR A 71 0.28 20.31 9.87
C TYR A 71 -1.19 20.35 9.40
N ASP A 72 -1.83 21.53 9.37
CA ASP A 72 -3.27 21.63 9.09
C ASP A 72 -3.64 21.32 7.63
N ALA A 73 -2.70 21.47 6.71
CA ALA A 73 -2.93 21.30 5.27
C ALA A 73 -1.67 20.80 4.55
N ILE A 74 -1.31 19.54 4.78
CA ILE A 74 -0.27 18.87 3.97
C ILE A 74 -0.96 18.25 2.75
N THR A 75 -0.74 18.83 1.58
CA THR A 75 -1.32 18.37 0.30
C THR A 75 -0.30 17.91 -0.72
N ASP A 76 0.96 18.24 -0.51
CA ASP A 76 2.07 17.89 -1.39
C ASP A 76 3.37 17.72 -0.60
N LYS A 77 4.36 17.14 -1.28
CA LYS A 77 5.67 16.81 -0.72
C LYS A 77 6.48 18.04 -0.28
N GLY A 78 6.21 19.21 -0.85
CA GLY A 78 7.08 20.37 -0.64
C GLY A 78 8.52 20.12 -1.09
N SER A 79 9.46 20.78 -0.41
CA SER A 79 10.90 20.69 -0.67
C SER A 79 11.64 20.20 0.56
N GLU A 80 12.79 19.56 0.35
CA GLU A 80 13.67 19.16 1.44
C GLU A 80 14.14 20.39 2.21
N VAL A 81 13.99 20.37 3.53
CA VAL A 81 14.47 21.43 4.41
C VAL A 81 15.70 20.92 5.15
N SER A 82 16.84 21.56 4.88
CA SER A 82 18.08 21.33 5.61
C SER A 82 18.30 22.44 6.63
N CYS A 83 18.25 22.11 7.91
CA CYS A 83 18.50 23.04 9.02
C CYS A 83 19.28 22.35 10.14
N SER A 84 20.12 23.12 10.84
CA SER A 84 20.86 22.66 12.03
C SER A 84 20.04 22.80 13.30
N ASP A 85 19.28 23.90 13.42
CA ASP A 85 18.29 24.16 14.47
C ASP A 85 16.99 24.57 13.78
N CYS A 86 16.13 23.59 13.48
CA CYS A 86 14.90 23.81 12.74
C CYS A 86 13.84 24.49 13.62
N SER A 87 13.13 25.47 13.08
CA SER A 87 11.88 25.93 13.70
C SER A 87 10.82 24.83 13.66
N TYR A 88 9.72 25.02 14.40
CA TYR A 88 8.59 24.11 14.36
C TYR A 88 8.01 23.96 12.94
N GLN A 89 7.86 25.07 12.22
CA GLN A 89 7.41 25.07 10.83
C GLN A 89 8.39 24.33 9.90
N GLN A 90 9.69 24.59 10.01
CA GLN A 90 10.70 23.90 9.19
C GLN A 90 10.74 22.40 9.45
N THR A 91 10.48 22.00 10.70
CA THR A 91 10.37 20.58 11.07
C THR A 91 9.15 19.95 10.42
N ALA A 92 8.00 20.64 10.41
CA ALA A 92 6.78 20.17 9.75
C ALA A 92 6.95 20.04 8.23
N ASP A 93 7.59 21.03 7.58
CA ASP A 93 7.90 20.98 6.15
C ASP A 93 8.82 19.78 5.80
N ASN A 94 9.86 19.56 6.63
CA ASN A 94 10.75 18.41 6.45
C ASN A 94 10.03 17.07 6.71
N ASP A 95 9.13 17.02 7.69
CA ASP A 95 8.33 15.83 7.98
C ASP A 95 7.43 15.48 6.80
N ALA A 96 6.73 16.47 6.22
CA ALA A 96 5.91 16.29 5.03
C ALA A 96 6.75 15.79 3.85
N TYR A 97 7.92 16.40 3.60
CA TYR A 97 8.83 16.00 2.54
C TYR A 97 9.29 14.55 2.70
N ARG A 98 9.76 14.19 3.89
CA ARG A 98 10.28 12.83 4.17
C ARG A 98 9.17 11.79 4.12
N TRP A 99 8.03 12.07 4.75
CA TRP A 99 6.90 11.15 4.79
C TRP A 99 6.33 10.87 3.41
N ILE A 100 6.11 11.91 2.60
CA ILE A 100 5.59 11.71 1.23
C ILE A 100 6.65 11.01 0.37
N SER A 101 7.94 11.34 0.51
CA SER A 101 9.02 10.59 -0.17
C SER A 101 9.04 9.10 0.21
N GLU A 102 8.82 8.77 1.49
CA GLU A 102 8.73 7.40 1.97
C GLU A 102 7.49 6.68 1.40
N ILE A 103 6.34 7.36 1.33
CA ILE A 103 5.12 6.86 0.68
C ILE A 103 5.38 6.53 -0.79
N GLU A 104 5.95 7.47 -1.55
CA GLU A 104 6.27 7.30 -2.98
C GLU A 104 7.26 6.15 -3.22
N GLY A 105 8.18 5.92 -2.29
CA GLY A 105 9.21 4.88 -2.39
C GLY A 105 8.73 3.48 -1.98
N VAL A 106 7.68 3.38 -1.15
CA VAL A 106 7.22 2.12 -0.57
C VAL A 106 5.90 1.64 -1.17
N LEU A 107 4.95 2.55 -1.41
CA LEU A 107 3.63 2.20 -1.93
C LEU A 107 3.59 2.23 -3.46
N PRO A 108 2.79 1.34 -4.08
CA PRO A 108 2.70 1.29 -5.54
C PRO A 108 1.95 2.50 -6.10
N GLY A 109 2.54 3.11 -7.13
CA GLY A 109 1.87 4.04 -8.04
C GLY A 109 1.41 3.36 -9.34
N HIS A 110 0.72 4.13 -10.19
CA HIS A 110 0.31 3.69 -11.52
C HIS A 110 0.63 4.74 -12.59
N GLY A 111 1.54 4.44 -13.51
CA GLY A 111 1.90 5.36 -14.59
C GLY A 111 2.46 6.67 -14.04
N SER A 112 1.74 7.77 -14.27
CA SER A 112 2.07 9.09 -13.72
C SER A 112 1.41 9.39 -12.37
N GLU A 113 0.47 8.54 -11.93
CA GLU A 113 -0.19 8.66 -10.63
C GLU A 113 0.68 8.02 -9.56
N VAL A 114 1.16 8.82 -8.62
CA VAL A 114 2.03 8.37 -7.54
C VAL A 114 1.21 8.23 -6.26
N ALA A 115 1.63 7.34 -5.37
CA ALA A 115 1.05 7.28 -4.03
C ALA A 115 1.26 8.63 -3.32
N VAL A 116 0.23 9.09 -2.61
CA VAL A 116 0.22 10.41 -1.95
C VAL A 116 -0.30 10.29 -0.53
N GLY A 117 0.34 11.04 0.37
CA GLY A 117 -0.13 11.27 1.73
C GLY A 117 -0.65 12.69 1.87
N THR A 118 -1.78 12.87 2.54
CA THR A 118 -2.32 14.19 2.90
C THR A 118 -2.67 14.25 4.38
N VAL A 119 -2.56 15.45 4.95
CA VAL A 119 -3.05 15.76 6.29
C VAL A 119 -3.97 16.97 6.19
N MET A 120 -5.20 16.82 6.67
CA MET A 120 -6.18 17.90 6.67
C MET A 120 -6.78 18.07 8.05
N LYS A 121 -6.74 19.30 8.57
CA LYS A 121 -7.51 19.67 9.76
C LYS A 121 -8.98 19.78 9.39
N GLU A 122 -9.79 19.08 10.15
CA GLU A 122 -11.24 19.17 10.12
C GLU A 122 -11.74 19.81 11.40
N ASN A 123 -12.61 20.80 11.24
CA ASN A 123 -13.26 21.44 12.38
C ASN A 123 -14.62 20.78 12.57
N GLY A 124 -14.88 20.22 13.76
CA GLY A 124 -16.25 19.92 14.15
C GLY A 124 -17.06 21.21 14.15
N GLY A 125 -18.16 21.28 13.40
CA GLY A 125 -18.97 22.50 13.33
C GLY A 125 -19.33 23.08 14.72
N GLY A 126 -19.08 24.38 14.92
CA GLY A 126 -19.25 25.10 16.20
C GLY A 126 -17.98 25.12 17.07
N ASN A 127 -18.11 25.36 18.38
CA ASN A 127 -17.01 25.27 19.38
C ASN A 127 -16.60 23.81 19.67
N LYS A 128 -16.50 22.95 18.66
CA LYS A 128 -16.28 21.50 18.82
C LYS A 128 -14.83 21.12 18.52
N GLN A 129 -14.43 19.98 19.10
CA GLN A 129 -13.10 19.39 19.00
C GLN A 129 -12.57 19.39 17.57
N GLN A 130 -11.29 19.73 17.43
CA GLN A 130 -10.54 19.64 16.18
C GLN A 130 -9.97 18.23 16.04
N TRP A 131 -9.96 17.72 14.82
CA TRP A 131 -9.26 16.49 14.48
C TRP A 131 -8.54 16.67 13.15
N TRP A 132 -7.52 15.86 12.93
CA TRP A 132 -6.75 15.81 11.71
C TRP A 132 -6.97 14.46 11.05
N ASN A 133 -7.23 14.50 9.76
CA ASN A 133 -7.35 13.31 8.92
C ASN A 133 -6.03 13.14 8.16
N ILE A 134 -5.31 12.07 8.50
CA ILE A 134 -4.14 11.60 7.77
C ILE A 134 -4.65 10.58 6.75
N SER A 135 -4.56 10.92 5.48
CA SER A 135 -5.02 10.08 4.38
C SER A 135 -3.84 9.63 3.54
N ILE A 136 -3.78 8.35 3.20
CA ILE A 136 -2.79 7.81 2.26
C ILE A 136 -3.54 7.12 1.13
N THR A 137 -3.25 7.54 -0.10
CA THR A 137 -3.84 6.97 -1.32
C THR A 137 -2.75 6.31 -2.16
N TRP A 138 -3.00 5.10 -2.64
CA TRP A 138 -2.09 4.33 -3.51
C TRP A 138 -2.86 3.53 -4.56
N TYR A 139 -2.15 2.96 -5.53
CA TYR A 139 -2.75 2.29 -6.68
C TYR A 139 -2.31 0.84 -6.78
N GLU A 140 -3.26 -0.08 -6.73
CA GLU A 140 -3.01 -1.51 -6.94
C GLU A 140 -3.26 -1.92 -8.39
N LYS A 141 -2.53 -2.96 -8.85
CA LYS A 141 -2.75 -3.53 -10.18
C LYS A 141 -4.16 -4.12 -10.30
N ALA A 142 -4.75 -3.97 -11.48
CA ALA A 142 -6.02 -4.57 -11.85
C ALA A 142 -6.00 -6.11 -11.71
N GLU A 143 -7.16 -6.67 -11.37
CA GLU A 143 -7.33 -8.12 -11.24
C GLU A 143 -7.43 -8.84 -12.59
N LEU A 144 -7.87 -8.13 -13.63
CA LEU A 144 -7.98 -8.59 -15.02
C LEU A 144 -6.89 -7.95 -15.89
N ILE A 145 -6.39 -8.71 -16.87
CA ILE A 145 -5.39 -8.22 -17.83
C ILE A 145 -6.02 -7.09 -18.64
N GLY A 146 -5.40 -5.90 -18.58
CA GLY A 146 -5.90 -4.69 -19.24
C GLY A 146 -6.99 -3.93 -18.49
N GLY A 147 -7.27 -4.28 -17.23
CA GLY A 147 -8.15 -3.48 -16.38
C GLY A 147 -7.46 -2.23 -15.83
N ASP A 148 -8.26 -1.26 -15.42
CA ASP A 148 -7.81 -0.03 -14.78
C ASP A 148 -7.23 -0.33 -13.38
N PRO A 149 -6.21 0.44 -12.94
CA PRO A 149 -5.71 0.34 -11.57
C PRO A 149 -6.82 0.59 -10.55
N VAL A 150 -6.70 -0.05 -9.39
CA VAL A 150 -7.64 0.15 -8.30
C VAL A 150 -7.03 1.12 -7.31
N GLU A 151 -7.64 2.31 -7.20
CA GLU A 151 -7.32 3.26 -6.15
C GLU A 151 -7.68 2.68 -4.77
N LYS A 152 -6.78 2.84 -3.83
CA LYS A 152 -6.92 2.46 -2.42
C LYS A 152 -6.63 3.65 -1.55
N ASN A 153 -7.37 3.76 -0.45
CA ASN A 153 -7.21 4.82 0.52
C ASN A 153 -7.22 4.24 1.94
N TYR A 154 -6.36 4.78 2.79
CA TYR A 154 -6.38 4.57 4.22
C TYR A 154 -6.48 5.92 4.94
N LEU A 155 -7.42 6.02 5.89
CA LEU A 155 -7.67 7.21 6.68
C LEU A 155 -7.41 6.91 8.16
N LEU A 156 -6.55 7.71 8.78
CA LEU A 156 -6.34 7.76 10.22
C LEU A 156 -6.78 9.13 10.74
N THR A 157 -7.74 9.14 11.66
CA THR A 157 -8.17 10.36 12.34
C THR A 157 -7.44 10.48 13.69
N VAL A 158 -6.80 11.62 13.91
CA VAL A 158 -6.10 11.94 15.17
C VAL A 158 -6.67 13.20 15.79
N THR A 159 -6.65 13.29 17.11
CA THR A 159 -6.98 14.49 17.87
C THR A 159 -5.76 14.95 18.64
N ARG A 160 -5.70 16.25 18.96
CA ARG A 160 -4.70 16.81 19.86
C ARG A 160 -4.85 16.28 21.29
#